data_AF-A0ABC8V439-F1
#
_entry.id   AF-A0ABC8V439-F1
#
_cell.length_a   1.000
_cell.length_b   1.000
_cell.length_c   1.000
_cell.angle_alpha   90.00
_cell.angle_beta   90.00
_cell.angle_gamma   90.00
#
_symmetry.space_group_name_H-M   'P 1'
#
loop_
_entity.id
_entity.type
_entity.pdbx_description
1 polymer ?
#
loop_
_entity_poly.entity_id
_entity_poly.type
_entity_poly.pdbx_seq_one_letter_code
_entity_poly.pdbx_strand_id
1 'polypeptide(L)'
;VEQLHKIFKLCGSPSEEYWKKSRLPNAILFKPQQPYKRCIAETFKDFPPSLPLIEALLAIDPVERGSATAALNSEFFTMEPYACEPSSLPKYPPSKEMDVKLRDEEARRQRGLNKKTNAVDGARRVRVRDRVSGQFQLQKPMQRSKQTW
;
A
#
# COMPACT_ATOMS: atom_id res chain seq x y z
N VAL A 1 15.00 -11.22 7.38
CA VAL A 1 15.37 -12.36 6.49
C VAL A 1 14.22 -12.78 5.57
N GLU A 2 12.97 -12.78 6.05
CA GLU A 2 11.78 -13.20 5.26
C GLU A 2 11.65 -12.47 3.91
N GLN A 3 11.90 -11.16 3.87
CA GLN A 3 11.77 -10.38 2.64
C GLN A 3 12.76 -10.84 1.54
N LEU A 4 14.00 -11.18 1.90
CA LEU A 4 14.97 -11.71 0.94
C LEU A 4 14.52 -13.04 0.35
N HIS A 5 13.90 -13.90 1.16
CA HIS A 5 13.33 -15.15 0.66
C HIS A 5 12.19 -14.89 -0.31
N LYS A 6 11.32 -13.91 -0.04
CA LYS A 6 10.26 -13.51 -0.97
C LYS A 6 10.82 -12.97 -2.29
N ILE A 7 11.86 -12.13 -2.22
CA ILE A 7 12.55 -11.61 -3.40
C ILE A 7 13.15 -12.76 -4.21
N PHE A 8 13.93 -13.65 -3.59
CA PHE A 8 14.59 -14.73 -4.33
C PHE A 8 13.62 -15.76 -4.89
N LYS A 9 12.47 -16.01 -4.23
CA LYS A 9 11.41 -16.85 -4.78
C LYS A 9 10.84 -16.32 -6.10
N LEU A 10 10.84 -15.01 -6.30
CA LEU A 10 10.36 -14.37 -7.52
C LEU A 10 11.49 -14.15 -8.53
N CYS A 11 12.54 -13.44 -8.13
CA CYS A 11 13.64 -13.00 -8.98
C CYS A 11 14.70 -14.09 -9.23
N GLY A 12 14.63 -15.21 -8.52
CA GLY A 12 15.66 -16.25 -8.51
C GLY A 12 16.74 -15.99 -7.45
N SER A 13 17.62 -16.96 -7.24
CA SER A 13 18.80 -16.75 -6.40
C SER A 13 19.89 -15.95 -7.11
N PRO A 14 20.61 -15.05 -6.42
CA PRO A 14 21.75 -14.35 -7.01
C PRO A 14 22.85 -15.34 -7.44
N SER A 15 23.59 -15.00 -8.49
CA SER A 15 24.72 -15.81 -8.97
C SER A 15 25.88 -15.83 -7.98
N GLU A 16 26.76 -16.84 -8.08
CA GLU A 16 27.98 -16.90 -7.27
C GLU A 16 28.89 -15.69 -7.48
N GLU A 17 28.93 -15.16 -8.70
CA GLU A 17 29.69 -13.96 -9.02
C GLU A 17 29.14 -12.71 -8.32
N TYR A 18 27.81 -12.58 -8.25
CA TYR A 18 27.17 -11.51 -7.50
C TYR A 18 27.60 -11.55 -6.03
N TRP A 19 27.54 -12.72 -5.38
CA TRP A 19 27.93 -12.86 -3.98
C TRP A 19 29.39 -12.50 -3.73
N LYS A 20 30.30 -12.88 -4.64
CA LYS A 20 31.73 -12.53 -4.56
C LYS A 20 31.98 -11.03 -4.67
N LYS A 21 31.24 -10.32 -5.53
CA LYS A 21 31.35 -8.87 -5.73
C LYS A 21 30.59 -8.08 -4.66
N SER A 22 29.55 -8.67 -4.08
CA SER A 22 28.66 -7.99 -3.12
C SER A 22 29.42 -7.67 -1.84
N ARG A 23 29.45 -6.38 -1.45
CA ARG A 23 30.01 -5.93 -0.17
C ARG A 23 28.96 -5.99 0.95
N LEU A 24 28.18 -7.06 0.98
CA LEU A 24 27.09 -7.20 1.93
C LEU A 24 27.64 -7.75 3.27
N PRO A 25 27.44 -7.03 4.39
CA PRO A 25 27.81 -7.56 5.70
C PRO A 25 27.01 -8.85 5.94
N ASN A 26 27.71 -9.90 6.36
CA ASN A 26 27.14 -11.23 6.61
C ASN A 26 26.42 -11.85 5.39
N ALA A 27 26.87 -11.60 4.16
CA ALA A 27 26.29 -12.15 2.92
C ALA A 27 25.99 -13.67 2.99
N ILE A 28 26.86 -14.43 3.67
CA ILE A 28 26.73 -15.88 3.84
C ILE A 28 25.44 -16.26 4.59
N LEU A 29 24.97 -15.44 5.55
CA LEU A 29 23.73 -15.70 6.30
C LEU A 29 22.47 -15.54 5.44
N PHE A 30 22.58 -14.82 4.31
CA PHE A 30 21.47 -14.55 3.41
C PHE A 30 21.47 -15.43 2.17
N LYS A 31 22.59 -16.12 1.89
CA LYS A 31 22.69 -17.05 0.79
C LYS A 31 21.79 -18.26 1.07
N PRO A 32 20.75 -18.51 0.24
CA PRO A 32 19.87 -19.65 0.46
C PRO A 32 20.63 -20.96 0.23
N GLN A 33 20.31 -21.98 1.03
CA GLN A 33 20.91 -23.31 0.93
C GLN A 33 20.64 -23.97 -0.42
N GLN A 34 19.42 -23.76 -0.95
CA GLN A 34 19.03 -24.20 -2.28
C GLN A 34 18.72 -22.97 -3.14
N PRO A 35 19.31 -22.86 -4.35
CA PRO A 35 18.99 -21.77 -5.27
C PRO A 35 17.52 -21.79 -5.69
N TYR A 36 16.88 -20.63 -5.65
CA TYR A 36 15.55 -20.42 -6.21
C TYR A 36 15.62 -20.25 -7.72
N LYS A 37 14.70 -20.90 -8.44
CA LYS A 37 14.46 -20.61 -9.85
C LYS A 37 13.80 -19.24 -9.98
N ARG A 38 14.17 -18.47 -11.01
CA ARG A 38 13.49 -17.24 -11.39
C ARG A 38 12.10 -17.56 -11.96
N CYS A 39 11.09 -16.83 -11.50
CA CYS A 39 9.67 -17.06 -11.80
C CYS A 39 8.94 -15.81 -12.33
N ILE A 40 9.67 -14.77 -12.76
CA ILE A 40 9.09 -13.48 -13.19
C ILE A 40 8.16 -13.69 -14.40
N ALA A 41 8.62 -14.41 -15.43
CA ALA A 41 7.84 -14.63 -16.64
C ALA A 41 6.54 -15.42 -16.35
N GLU A 42 6.60 -16.42 -15.47
CA GLU A 42 5.44 -17.19 -15.07
C GLU A 42 4.46 -16.38 -14.20
N THR A 43 4.97 -15.49 -13.35
CA THR A 43 4.17 -14.67 -12.44
C THR A 43 3.47 -13.52 -13.17
N PHE A 44 4.13 -12.90 -14.15
CA PHE A 44 3.64 -11.76 -14.90
C PHE A 44 3.24 -12.10 -16.34
N LYS A 45 2.91 -13.37 -16.60
CA LYS A 45 2.52 -13.89 -17.93
C LYS A 45 1.36 -13.14 -18.58
N ASP A 46 0.50 -12.51 -17.77
CA ASP A 46 -0.67 -11.77 -18.22
C ASP A 46 -0.32 -10.34 -18.69
N PHE A 47 0.96 -9.93 -18.58
CA PHE A 47 1.47 -8.64 -19.02
C PHE A 47 2.63 -8.77 -20.03
N PRO A 48 2.44 -9.44 -21.18
CA PRO A 48 3.55 -9.78 -22.07
C PRO A 48 4.37 -8.57 -22.57
N PRO A 49 3.78 -7.42 -22.98
CA PRO A 49 4.57 -6.27 -23.44
C PRO A 49 5.46 -5.63 -22.37
N SER A 50 5.10 -5.76 -21.08
CA SER A 50 5.87 -5.18 -19.97
C SER A 50 6.91 -6.13 -19.41
N LEU A 51 6.90 -7.41 -19.78
CA LEU A 51 7.80 -8.43 -19.23
C LEU A 51 9.28 -8.02 -19.33
N PRO A 52 9.82 -7.59 -20.48
CA PRO A 52 11.24 -7.19 -20.55
C PRO A 52 11.59 -6.06 -19.59
N LEU A 53 10.68 -5.09 -19.42
CA LEU A 53 10.86 -3.97 -18.50
C LEU A 53 10.82 -4.43 -17.03
N ILE A 54 9.86 -5.28 -16.66
CA ILE A 54 9.76 -5.85 -15.31
C ILE A 54 11.01 -6.66 -14.97
N GLU A 55 11.50 -7.45 -15.93
CA GLU A 55 12.71 -8.25 -15.75
C GLU A 55 13.94 -7.41 -15.47
N ALA A 56 14.13 -6.31 -16.20
CA ALA A 56 15.20 -5.36 -15.94
C ALA A 56 15.04 -4.71 -14.56
N LEU A 57 13.87 -4.13 -14.26
CA LEU A 57 13.64 -3.41 -13.00
C LEU A 57 13.78 -4.29 -11.75
N LEU A 58 13.47 -5.59 -11.87
CA LEU A 58 13.58 -6.56 -10.77
C LEU A 58 14.89 -7.37 -10.79
N ALA A 59 15.88 -6.98 -11.61
CA ALA A 59 17.19 -7.59 -11.59
C ALA A 59 17.85 -7.46 -10.21
N ILE A 60 18.44 -8.56 -9.74
CA ILE A 60 19.12 -8.63 -8.45
C ILE A 60 20.42 -7.83 -8.48
N ASP A 61 21.16 -7.94 -9.58
CA ASP A 61 22.36 -7.15 -9.81
C ASP A 61 21.96 -5.70 -10.16
N PRO A 62 22.40 -4.69 -9.38
CA PRO A 62 22.13 -3.29 -9.67
C PRO A 62 22.64 -2.84 -11.04
N VAL A 63 23.72 -3.44 -11.55
CA VAL A 63 24.28 -3.09 -12.87
C VAL A 63 23.32 -3.50 -13.98
N GLU A 64 22.79 -4.72 -13.91
CA GLU A 64 21.81 -5.26 -14.86
C GLU A 64 20.45 -4.56 -14.76
N ARG A 65 20.12 -3.99 -13.59
CA ARG A 65 18.85 -3.27 -13.38
C ARG A 65 18.73 -2.00 -14.23
N GLY A 66 19.86 -1.36 -14.54
CA GLY A 66 19.89 -0.13 -15.31
C GLY A 66 19.35 1.09 -14.57
N SER A 67 19.10 2.16 -15.34
CA SER A 67 18.66 3.46 -14.84
C SER A 67 17.21 3.77 -15.22
N ALA A 68 16.63 4.81 -14.61
CA ALA A 68 15.30 5.30 -14.99
C ALA A 68 15.24 5.73 -16.47
N THR A 69 16.31 6.34 -16.99
CA THR A 69 16.39 6.71 -18.42
C THR A 69 16.37 5.47 -19.32
N ALA A 70 17.12 4.42 -18.96
CA ALA A 70 17.10 3.16 -19.71
C ALA A 70 15.71 2.52 -19.69
N ALA A 71 15.03 2.54 -18.54
CA ALA A 71 13.66 2.04 -18.41
C ALA A 71 12.67 2.81 -19.29
N LEU A 72 12.76 4.14 -19.35
CA LEU A 72 11.89 4.99 -20.19
C LEU A 72 12.06 4.73 -21.69
N ASN A 73 13.25 4.29 -22.12
CA ASN A 73 13.53 3.93 -23.51
C ASN A 73 13.05 2.51 -23.89
N SER A 74 12.43 1.78 -22.97
CA SER A 74 11.83 0.48 -23.26
C SER A 74 10.68 0.59 -24.24
N GLU A 75 10.53 -0.42 -25.10
CA GLU A 75 9.40 -0.55 -26.05
C GLU A 75 8.04 -0.48 -25.34
N PHE A 76 7.98 -0.85 -24.06
CA PHE A 76 6.77 -0.74 -23.25
C PHE A 76 6.12 0.66 -23.28
N PHE A 77 6.92 1.73 -23.35
CA PHE A 77 6.41 3.10 -23.37
C PHE A 77 6.12 3.64 -24.79
N THR A 78 6.53 2.92 -25.83
CA THR A 78 6.41 3.35 -27.23
C THR A 78 5.52 2.43 -28.08
N MET A 79 5.06 1.31 -27.53
CA MET A 79 4.12 0.38 -28.15
C MET A 79 2.67 0.65 -27.76
N GLU A 80 1.75 0.29 -28.66
CA GLU A 80 0.31 0.26 -28.36
C GLU A 80 -0.05 -0.93 -27.43
N PRO A 81 -1.04 -0.77 -26.54
CA PRO A 81 -1.77 0.46 -26.25
C PRO A 81 -0.93 1.46 -25.44
N TYR A 82 -0.96 2.72 -25.84
CA TYR A 82 -0.31 3.80 -25.10
C TYR A 82 -0.96 4.03 -23.73
N ALA A 83 -0.23 4.72 -22.86
CA ALA A 83 -0.77 5.17 -21.58
C ALA A 83 -2.05 5.99 -21.79
N CYS A 84 -3.05 5.76 -20.93
CA CYS A 84 -4.29 6.52 -20.98
C CYS A 84 -4.05 8.00 -20.64
N GLU A 85 -4.88 8.88 -21.21
CA GLU A 85 -4.83 10.31 -20.90
C GLU A 85 -5.00 10.55 -19.38
N PRO A 86 -4.23 11.48 -18.76
CA PRO A 86 -4.32 11.73 -17.32
C PRO A 86 -5.74 12.10 -16.85
N SER A 87 -6.55 12.69 -17.73
CA SER A 87 -7.95 13.04 -17.48
C SER A 87 -8.89 11.83 -17.35
N SER A 88 -8.49 10.67 -17.89
CA SER A 88 -9.24 9.41 -17.82
C SER A 88 -8.96 8.62 -16.53
N LEU A 89 -7.92 8.99 -15.77
CA LEU A 89 -7.59 8.33 -14.52
C LEU A 89 -8.67 8.57 -13.46
N PRO A 90 -8.95 7.58 -12.60
CA PRO A 90 -9.89 7.74 -11.50
C PRO A 90 -9.44 8.84 -10.54
N LYS A 91 -10.38 9.71 -10.15
CA LYS A 91 -10.13 10.76 -9.14
C LYS A 91 -10.30 10.17 -7.75
N TYR A 92 -9.20 10.01 -7.04
CA TYR A 92 -9.21 9.62 -5.64
C TYR A 92 -9.29 10.86 -4.74
N PRO A 93 -9.94 10.76 -3.56
CA PRO A 93 -9.80 11.79 -2.54
C PRO A 93 -8.31 11.94 -2.16
N PRO A 94 -7.89 13.12 -1.67
CA PRO A 94 -6.52 13.33 -1.20
C PRO A 94 -6.12 12.23 -0.21
N SER A 95 -5.18 11.40 -0.64
CA SER A 95 -4.74 10.17 0.06
C SER A 95 -3.28 10.24 0.48
N LYS A 96 -2.61 11.38 0.28
CA LYS A 96 -1.26 11.57 0.80
C LYS A 96 -1.34 11.47 2.32
N GLU A 97 -0.47 10.65 2.88
CA GLU A 97 -0.38 10.44 4.33
C GLU A 97 -0.28 11.78 5.09
N MET A 98 0.41 12.77 4.50
CA MET A 98 0.48 14.14 5.01
C MET A 98 -0.88 14.85 5.05
N ASP A 99 -1.68 14.74 3.98
CA ASP A 99 -2.99 15.39 3.87
C ASP A 99 -3.99 14.77 4.86
N VAL A 100 -3.90 13.44 5.05
CA VAL A 100 -4.67 12.70 6.07
C VAL A 100 -4.29 13.16 7.48
N LYS A 101 -2.98 13.23 7.78
CA LYS A 101 -2.47 13.68 9.08
C LYS A 101 -2.90 15.11 9.40
N LEU A 102 -2.75 16.04 8.45
CA LEU A 102 -3.16 17.44 8.62
C LEU A 102 -4.66 17.55 8.91
N ARG A 103 -5.49 16.77 8.20
CA ARG A 103 -6.94 16.76 8.41
C ARG A 103 -7.32 16.16 9.77
N ASP A 104 -6.66 15.09 10.19
CA ASP A 104 -6.90 14.47 11.51
C ASP A 104 -6.49 15.41 12.65
N GLU A 105 -5.36 16.11 12.50
CA GLU A 105 -4.93 17.13 13.45
C GLU A 105 -5.91 18.31 13.53
N GLU A 106 -6.39 18.81 12.38
CA GLU A 106 -7.43 19.83 12.33
C GLU A 106 -8.73 19.34 12.97
N ALA A 107 -9.18 18.12 12.67
CA ALA A 107 -10.35 17.53 13.27
C ALA A 107 -10.20 17.32 14.80
N ARG A 108 -8.99 17.08 15.30
CA ARG A 108 -8.71 17.02 16.76
C ARG A 108 -8.75 18.41 17.38
N ARG A 109 -8.21 19.44 16.71
CA ARG A 109 -8.25 20.84 17.13
C ARG A 109 -9.69 21.34 17.25
N GLN A 110 -10.51 21.11 16.22
CA GLN A 110 -11.93 21.49 16.20
C GLN A 110 -12.75 20.77 17.28
N ARG A 111 -12.49 19.47 17.52
CA ARG A 111 -13.13 18.73 18.64
C ARG A 111 -12.74 19.28 20.01
N GLY A 112 -11.51 19.76 20.18
CA GLY A 112 -11.05 20.41 21.41
C GLY A 112 -11.76 21.75 21.68
N LEU A 113 -12.04 22.51 20.62
CA LEU A 113 -12.78 23.78 20.69
C LEU A 113 -14.27 23.56 21.02
N ASN A 114 -14.94 22.61 20.38
CA ASN A 114 -16.34 22.28 20.64
C ASN A 114 -16.60 21.65 22.03
N LYS A 115 -15.56 21.09 22.68
CA LYS A 115 -15.66 20.61 24.06
C LYS A 115 -15.67 21.76 25.09
N LYS A 116 -15.02 22.89 24.79
CA LYS A 116 -14.98 24.06 25.67
C LYS A 116 -16.29 24.85 25.64
N THR A 117 -16.96 24.94 24.50
CA THR A 117 -18.26 25.60 24.39
C THR A 117 -19.36 24.86 25.15
N ASN A 118 -19.40 23.52 25.08
CA ASN A 118 -20.39 22.71 25.80
C ASN A 118 -20.19 22.63 27.33
N ALA A 119 -19.00 22.97 27.85
CA ALA A 119 -18.75 22.98 29.30
C ALA A 119 -19.34 24.22 29.99
N VAL A 120 -19.48 25.33 29.26
CA VAL A 120 -20.03 26.59 29.82
C VAL A 120 -21.55 26.51 29.99
N ASP A 121 -22.25 25.73 29.16
CA ASP A 121 -23.72 25.57 29.25
C ASP A 121 -24.19 24.50 30.26
N GLY A 122 -23.29 23.62 30.73
CA GLY A 122 -23.63 22.51 31.63
C GLY A 122 -23.90 22.90 33.10
N ALA A 123 -23.58 24.13 33.51
CA ALA A 123 -23.64 24.55 34.92
C ALA A 123 -25.04 25.00 35.40
N ARG A 124 -26.09 24.98 34.56
CA ARG A 124 -27.38 25.62 34.89
C ARG A 124 -28.62 24.73 34.86
N ARG A 125 -28.54 23.43 35.19
CA ARG A 125 -29.74 22.63 35.49
C ARG A 125 -29.58 21.73 36.72
N VAL A 126 -29.94 22.29 37.87
CA VAL A 126 -30.19 21.58 39.13
C VAL A 126 -31.69 21.26 39.25
N ARG A 127 -32.00 19.99 39.58
CA ARG A 127 -33.30 19.38 39.98
C ARG A 127 -34.32 19.26 38.82
N VAL A 128 -35.02 18.15 38.61
CA VAL A 128 -35.75 17.29 39.54
C VAL A 128 -35.68 15.83 39.07
N ARG A 129 -35.55 14.92 40.03
CA ARG A 129 -35.60 13.46 39.87
C ARG A 129 -37.06 13.05 39.98
N ASP A 130 -37.63 12.47 38.92
CA ASP A 130 -38.84 11.66 39.07
C ASP A 130 -38.72 10.36 38.28
N ARG A 131 -39.05 9.27 38.98
CA ARG A 131 -39.15 7.91 38.46
C ARG A 131 -40.48 7.80 37.71
N VAL A 132 -40.51 7.09 36.58
CA VAL A 132 -41.51 6.04 36.32
C VAL A 132 -41.12 5.25 35.06
N SER A 133 -41.53 3.99 35.13
CA SER A 133 -41.30 2.79 34.32
C SER A 133 -41.62 2.82 32.83
N GLY A 134 -40.83 2.04 32.08
CA GLY A 134 -41.36 0.96 31.24
C GLY A 134 -41.54 1.27 29.75
N GLN A 135 -40.70 0.64 28.91
CA GLN A 135 -41.12 -0.29 27.83
C GLN A 135 -39.89 -0.64 26.97
N PHE A 136 -39.58 -1.94 26.93
CA PHE A 136 -38.73 -2.53 25.90
C PHE A 136 -39.55 -2.60 24.60
N GLN A 137 -39.05 -1.99 23.52
CA GLN A 137 -39.44 -2.38 22.17
C GLN A 137 -38.23 -2.90 21.38
N LEU A 138 -38.44 -4.12 20.91
CA LEU A 138 -37.58 -4.93 20.07
C LEU A 138 -37.57 -4.33 18.65
N GLN A 139 -36.41 -3.96 18.11
CA GLN A 139 -36.28 -3.63 16.69
C GLN A 139 -35.30 -4.58 16.00
N LYS A 140 -35.80 -5.17 14.90
CA LYS A 140 -35.23 -6.26 14.11
C LYS A 140 -33.93 -5.87 13.39
N PRO A 141 -33.03 -6.83 13.10
CA PRO A 141 -31.77 -6.53 12.41
C PRO A 141 -31.97 -6.17 10.94
N MET A 142 -31.31 -5.10 10.50
CA MET A 142 -31.21 -4.67 9.11
C MET A 142 -30.27 -5.61 8.33
N GLN A 143 -30.75 -6.15 7.22
CA GLN A 143 -29.99 -7.05 6.36
C GLN A 143 -28.80 -6.34 5.71
N ARG A 144 -27.65 -7.02 5.72
CA ARG A 144 -26.38 -6.57 5.15
C ARG A 144 -26.35 -6.94 3.66
N SER A 145 -26.50 -5.94 2.80
CA SER A 145 -26.26 -6.06 1.36
C SER A 145 -24.79 -6.39 1.10
N LYS A 146 -24.55 -7.42 0.30
CA LYS A 146 -23.24 -7.81 -0.21
C LYS A 146 -22.95 -6.98 -1.45
N GLN A 147 -21.85 -6.22 -1.43
CA GLN A 147 -21.27 -5.67 -2.64
C GLN A 147 -19.81 -6.12 -2.71
N THR A 148 -19.60 -7.06 -3.63
CA THR A 148 -18.36 -7.36 -4.33
C THR A 148 -17.83 -6.11 -5.01
N TRP A 149 -16.60 -5.72 -4.74
CA TRP A 149 -15.45 -5.61 -5.67
C TRP A 149 -14.18 -5.58 -4.82
#